data_AF-A0A969ZZD4-F1
#
_entry.id   AF-A0A969ZZD4-F1
#
_cell.length_a   1.000
_cell.length_b   1.000
_cell.length_c   1.000
_cell.angle_alpha   90.00
_cell.angle_beta   90.00
_cell.angle_gamma   90.00
#
_symmetry.space_group_name_H-M   'P 1'
#
loop_
_entity.id
_entity.type
_entity.pdbx_description
1 polymer ?
#
loop_
_entity_poly.entity_id
_entity_poly.type
_entity_poly.pdbx_seq_one_letter_code
_entity_poly.pdbx_strand_id
1 'polypeptide(L)'
;MKLASLKQYDKQLGGLFFLLIILFIILAMTNKSFFNWAYERHQNLLSWYIRPLFIIPFCYFAYKKSWAGIMGTMFMVLTSMFWFPKPAEVSDQVVE
;
A
#
# COMPACT_ATOMS: atom_id res chain seq x y z
N MET A 1 -6.14 -7.77 28.61
CA MET A 1 -7.24 -8.56 27.99
C MET A 1 -7.64 -8.13 26.56
N LYS A 2 -7.29 -6.93 26.05
CA LYS A 2 -7.71 -6.46 24.70
C LYS A 2 -6.88 -6.96 23.50
N LEU A 3 -5.59 -7.29 23.66
CA LEU A 3 -4.74 -7.74 22.55
C LEU A 3 -5.09 -9.16 22.03
N ALA A 4 -5.68 -10.01 22.87
CA ALA A 4 -6.02 -11.38 22.50
C ALA A 4 -7.15 -11.45 21.47
N SER A 5 -8.14 -10.56 21.54
CA SER A 5 -9.27 -10.57 20.58
C SER A 5 -8.88 -10.08 19.20
N LEU A 6 -7.89 -9.18 19.07
CA LEU A 6 -7.39 -8.75 17.75
C LEU A 6 -6.68 -9.90 17.02
N LYS A 7 -6.04 -10.80 17.76
CA LYS A 7 -5.35 -11.97 17.20
C LYS A 7 -6.32 -12.96 16.55
N GLN A 8 -7.56 -13.04 17.05
CA GLN A 8 -8.58 -13.96 16.50
C GLN A 8 -9.01 -13.56 15.08
N TYR A 9 -8.94 -12.26 14.77
CA TYR A 9 -9.30 -11.71 13.46
C TYR A 9 -8.11 -11.56 12.51
N ASP A 10 -6.88 -11.80 12.97
CA ASP A 10 -5.65 -11.55 12.20
C ASP A 10 -5.67 -12.22 10.82
N LYS A 11 -6.09 -13.48 10.74
CA LYS A 11 -6.18 -14.20 9.46
C LYS A 11 -7.30 -13.69 8.56
N GLN A 12 -8.45 -13.34 9.15
CA GLN A 12 -9.60 -12.84 8.39
C GLN A 12 -9.31 -11.46 7.79
N LEU A 13 -8.73 -10.56 8.59
CA LEU A 13 -8.28 -9.25 8.14
C LEU A 13 -7.11 -9.36 7.15
N GLY A 14 -6.16 -10.28 7.38
CA GLY A 14 -5.11 -10.58 6.41
C GLY A 14 -5.66 -11.05 5.07
N GLY A 15 -6.67 -11.94 5.09
CA GLY A 15 -7.38 -12.40 3.89
C GLY A 15 -8.13 -11.28 3.18
N LEU A 16 -8.78 -10.37 3.93
CA LEU A 16 -9.43 -9.20 3.37
C LEU A 16 -8.43 -8.28 2.66
N PHE A 17 -7.32 -7.92 3.31
CA PHE A 17 -6.29 -7.10 2.67
C PHE A 17 -5.68 -7.80 1.46
N PHE A 18 -5.44 -9.10 1.52
CA PHE A 18 -4.96 -9.87 0.39
C PHE A 18 -5.92 -9.83 -0.80
N LEU A 19 -7.23 -9.99 -0.57
CA LEU A 19 -8.25 -9.83 -1.61
C LEU A 19 -8.24 -8.41 -2.19
N LEU A 20 -8.17 -7.38 -1.35
CA LEU A 20 -8.09 -5.98 -1.80
C LEU A 20 -6.82 -5.71 -2.64
N ILE A 21 -5.69 -6.32 -2.29
CA ILE A 21 -4.45 -6.26 -3.07
C ILE A 21 -4.67 -6.88 -4.46
N ILE A 22 -5.26 -8.08 -4.52
CA ILE A 22 -5.56 -8.73 -5.80
C ILE A 22 -6.49 -7.86 -6.65
N LEU A 23 -7.59 -7.36 -6.08
CA LEU A 23 -8.53 -6.51 -6.78
C LEU A 23 -7.88 -5.22 -7.27
N PHE A 24 -7.01 -4.61 -6.45
CA PHE A 24 -6.23 -3.44 -6.83
C PHE A 24 -5.31 -3.72 -8.02
N ILE A 25 -4.58 -4.84 -8.00
CA ILE A 25 -3.69 -5.25 -9.10
C ILE A 25 -4.51 -5.51 -10.37
N ILE A 26 -5.63 -6.24 -10.27
CA ILE A 26 -6.52 -6.48 -11.42
C ILE A 26 -7.01 -5.15 -12.00
N LEU A 27 -7.51 -4.24 -11.16
CA LEU A 27 -7.96 -2.92 -11.61
C LEU A 27 -6.83 -2.13 -12.30
N ALA A 28 -5.63 -2.10 -11.70
CA ALA A 28 -4.46 -1.43 -12.27
C ALA A 28 -4.01 -2.04 -13.60
N MET A 29 -4.11 -3.35 -13.78
CA MET A 29 -3.65 -4.03 -15.00
C MET A 29 -4.69 -4.10 -16.11
N THR A 30 -5.99 -3.98 -15.78
CA THR A 30 -7.09 -4.10 -16.76
C THR A 30 -7.73 -2.77 -17.12
N ASN A 31 -7.60 -1.73 -16.29
CA ASN A 31 -8.17 -0.42 -16.55
C ASN A 31 -7.08 0.62 -16.82
N LYS A 32 -6.87 0.91 -18.11
CA LYS A 32 -5.87 1.90 -18.56
C LYS A 32 -6.10 3.30 -18.00
N SER A 33 -7.36 3.73 -17.85
CA SER A 33 -7.68 5.05 -17.30
C SER A 33 -7.28 5.14 -15.83
N PHE A 34 -7.59 4.10 -15.05
CA PHE A 34 -7.17 4.02 -13.65
C PHE A 34 -5.65 3.96 -13.52
N PHE A 35 -4.97 3.13 -14.32
CA PHE A 35 -3.52 3.03 -14.31
C PHE A 35 -2.85 4.38 -14.59
N ASN A 36 -3.26 5.07 -15.67
CA ASN A 36 -2.70 6.38 -16.01
C ASN A 36 -2.96 7.40 -14.91
N TRP A 37 -4.17 7.44 -14.35
CA TRP A 37 -4.53 8.34 -13.25
C TRP A 37 -3.68 8.11 -11.99
N ALA A 38 -3.39 6.85 -11.66
CA ALA A 38 -2.53 6.48 -10.54
C ALA A 38 -1.05 6.78 -10.83
N TYR A 39 -0.57 6.51 -12.05
CA TYR A 39 0.81 6.76 -12.47
C TYR A 39 1.13 8.26 -12.48
N GLU A 40 0.21 9.13 -12.89
CA GLU A 40 0.42 10.58 -12.82
C GLU A 40 0.61 11.08 -11.37
N ARG A 41 -0.02 10.43 -10.39
CA ARG A 41 0.12 10.75 -8.96
C ARG A 41 1.33 10.06 -8.32
N HIS A 42 1.72 8.91 -8.86
CA HIS A 42 2.89 8.15 -8.45
C HIS A 42 4.17 8.98 -8.46
N GLN A 43 4.25 9.95 -9.38
CA GLN A 43 5.39 10.86 -9.54
C GLN A 43 5.55 11.86 -8.36
N ASN A 44 4.62 11.89 -7.41
CA ASN A 44 4.70 12.78 -6.26
C ASN A 44 5.79 12.31 -5.27
N LEU A 45 6.81 13.14 -5.03
CA LEU A 45 7.93 12.86 -4.10
C LEU A 45 7.47 12.44 -2.69
N LEU A 46 6.37 13.00 -2.17
CA LEU A 46 5.84 12.62 -0.86
C LEU A 46 5.40 11.14 -0.85
N SER A 47 4.81 10.65 -1.95
CA SER A 47 4.50 9.22 -2.11
C SER A 47 5.76 8.37 -1.97
N TRP A 48 6.85 8.80 -2.62
CA TRP A 48 8.13 8.08 -2.58
C TRP A 48 8.77 8.10 -1.20
N TYR A 49 8.69 9.20 -0.45
CA TYR A 49 9.23 9.26 0.91
C TYR A 49 8.44 8.42 1.91
N ILE A 50 7.11 8.32 1.80
CA ILE A 50 6.32 7.52 2.75
C ILE A 50 6.47 6.01 2.52
N ARG A 51 6.78 5.56 1.29
CA ARG A 51 6.86 4.13 0.97
C ARG A 51 7.94 3.39 1.78
N PRO A 52 9.20 3.86 1.87
CA PRO A 52 10.21 3.27 2.74
C PRO A 52 9.80 3.29 4.22
N LEU A 53 9.04 4.29 4.67
CA LEU A 53 8.57 4.35 6.06
C LEU A 53 7.63 3.19 6.40
N PHE A 54 6.89 2.64 5.44
CA PHE A 54 6.06 1.44 5.64
C PHE A 54 6.87 0.15 5.82
N ILE A 55 8.17 0.14 5.51
CA ILE A 55 9.04 -1.01 5.81
C ILE A 55 9.14 -1.22 7.32
N ILE A 56 9.15 -0.15 8.12
CA ILE A 56 9.25 -0.23 9.59
C ILE A 56 8.06 -1.01 10.19
N PRO A 57 6.78 -0.62 9.96
CA PRO A 57 5.65 -1.39 10.45
C PRO A 57 5.56 -2.77 9.80
N PHE A 58 5.94 -2.94 8.52
CA PHE A 58 6.00 -4.25 7.87
C PHE A 58 6.92 -5.21 8.63
N CYS A 59 8.16 -4.79 8.92
CA CYS A 59 9.13 -5.58 9.68
C CYS A 59 8.65 -5.88 11.10
N TYR A 60 8.02 -4.89 11.76
CA TYR A 60 7.42 -5.10 13.09
C TYR A 60 6.33 -6.18 13.06
N PHE A 61 5.40 -6.13 12.10
CA PHE A 61 4.32 -7.11 11.98
C PHE A 61 4.83 -8.48 11.53
N ALA A 62 5.88 -8.53 10.71
CA ALA A 62 6.58 -9.75 10.36
C ALA A 62 7.23 -10.41 11.59
N TYR A 63 7.93 -9.64 12.42
CA TYR A 63 8.46 -10.11 13.71
C TYR A 63 7.35 -10.65 14.64
N LYS A 64 6.20 -9.98 14.68
CA LYS A 64 5.03 -10.41 15.44
C LYS A 64 4.23 -11.54 14.78
N LYS A 65 4.61 -11.98 13.57
CA LYS A 65 3.89 -13.00 12.77
C LYS A 65 2.41 -12.67 12.56
N SER A 66 2.08 -11.38 12.36
CA SER A 66 0.71 -10.91 12.11
C SER A 66 0.43 -10.82 10.61
N TRP A 67 -0.50 -11.65 10.13
CA TRP A 67 -0.91 -11.66 8.73
C TRP A 67 -1.66 -10.37 8.36
N ALA A 68 -2.52 -9.87 9.23
CA ALA A 68 -3.23 -8.62 9.00
C ALA A 68 -2.27 -7.44 8.88
N GLY A 69 -1.25 -7.38 9.75
CA GLY A 69 -0.26 -6.31 9.72
C GLY A 69 0.63 -6.35 8.49
N ILE A 70 1.10 -7.54 8.10
CA ILE A 70 1.90 -7.73 6.87
C ILE A 70 1.07 -7.31 5.64
N MET A 71 -0.12 -7.88 5.46
CA MET A 71 -0.94 -7.62 4.27
C MET A 71 -1.46 -6.17 4.25
N GLY A 72 -1.84 -5.63 5.41
CA GLY A 72 -2.26 -4.24 5.53
C GLY A 72 -1.15 -3.25 5.19
N THR A 73 0.09 -3.49 5.63
CA THR A 73 1.23 -2.63 5.28
C THR A 73 1.60 -2.74 3.80
N MET A 74 1.54 -3.93 3.20
CA MET A 74 1.69 -4.10 1.74
C MET A 74 0.60 -3.33 0.97
N PHE A 75 -0.65 -3.42 1.42
CA PHE A 75 -1.77 -2.69 0.81
C PHE A 75 -1.59 -1.17 0.90
N MET A 76 -1.07 -0.65 2.02
CA MET A 76 -0.74 0.78 2.15
C MET A 76 0.36 1.20 1.18
N VAL A 77 1.43 0.40 1.01
CA VAL A 77 2.48 0.70 0.02
C VAL A 77 1.91 0.77 -1.39
N LEU A 78 1.08 -0.21 -1.79
CA LEU A 78 0.48 -0.24 -3.12
C LEU A 78 -0.48 0.92 -3.37
N THR A 79 -1.32 1.25 -2.39
CA THR A 79 -2.29 2.34 -2.55
C THR A 79 -1.68 3.73 -2.40
N SER A 80 -0.51 3.85 -1.76
CA SER A 80 0.20 5.12 -1.58
C SER A 80 0.56 5.84 -2.89
N MET A 81 0.54 5.12 -4.04
CA MET A 81 0.74 5.69 -5.38
C MET A 81 -0.19 6.87 -5.68
N PHE A 82 -1.39 6.90 -5.11
CA PHE A 82 -2.41 7.89 -5.43
C PHE A 82 -3.01 8.60 -4.19
N TRP A 83 -2.34 8.53 -3.03
CA TRP A 83 -2.76 9.27 -1.84
C TRP A 83 -2.52 10.78 -1.96
N PHE A 84 -1.57 11.17 -2.81
CA PHE A 84 -1.19 12.55 -3.04
C PHE A 84 -1.69 13.04 -4.41
N PRO A 85 -1.91 14.36 -4.57
CA PRO A 85 -2.30 14.91 -5.86
C PRO A 85 -1.18 14.75 -6.90
N LYS A 86 -1.57 14.85 -8.17
CA LYS A 86 -0.63 14.95 -9.29
C LYS A 86 0.28 16.15 -9.03
N PRO A 87 1.62 15.98 -9.07
CA PRO A 87 2.54 17.09 -8.85
C PRO A 87 2.41 18.12 -9.98
N ALA A 88 2.60 19.41 -9.65
CA ALA A 88 2.59 20.48 -10.65
C ALA A 88 3.77 20.36 -11.62
N GLU A 89 4.93 19.94 -11.10
CA GLU A 89 6.12 19.62 -11.88
C GLU A 89 6.69 18.28 -11.41
N VAL A 90 7.17 17.47 -12.34
CA VAL A 90 7.85 16.21 -12.03
C VAL A 90 9.33 16.53 -11.84
N SER A 91 9.88 16.18 -10.68
CA SER A 91 11.30 16.35 -10.41
C SER A 91 12.12 15.36 -11.24
N ASP A 92 13.23 15.81 -11.81
CA ASP A 92 14.19 14.98 -12.56
C ASP A 92 14.66 13.74 -11.77
N GLN A 93 14.58 13.76 -10.44
CA GLN A 93 14.93 12.63 -9.57
C GLN A 93 13.98 11.44 -9.67
N VAL A 94 12.78 11.66 -10.22
CA VAL A 94 11.67 10.69 -10.25
C VAL A 94 11.23 10.37 -11.68
N VAL A 95 11.76 11.09 -12.67
CA VAL A 95 11.54 10.83 -14.09
C VAL A 95 12.22 9.49 -14.44
N GLU A 96 11.43 8.51 -14.87
CA GLU A 96 11.89 7.24 -15.46
C GLU A 96 12.37 7.39 -16.91
#